data_AF-A0A1W9UYJ0-F1
#
_entry.id   AF-A0A1W9UYJ0-F1
#
_cell.length_a   1.000
_cell.length_b   1.000
_cell.length_c   1.000
_cell.angle_alpha   90.00
_cell.angle_beta   90.00
_cell.angle_gamma   90.00
#
_symmetry.space_group_name_H-M   'P 1'
#
loop_
_entity.id
_entity.type
_entity.pdbx_description
1 polymer ?
#
loop_
_entity_poly.entity_id
_entity_poly.type
_entity_poly.pdbx_seq_one_letter_code
_entity_poly.pdbx_strand_id
1 'polypeptide(L)'
;MYWYFPYTDSERASHTYVIRYLIKGGLRIYDDGDQVWWKAIGADHNFPVVNSQVTVELPGEFTEAQISAEAYGAQADIQMPNASTLVFAASDISAQQEFEVRVKFPHGVVQAQPPLWQAQDDSQRALKETYGPVFDLGFLFLGLILLFGGYRFRQRPYFPLKRRPHCLYPL
;
A
#
# COMPACT_ATOMS: atom_id res chain seq x y z
N MET A 1 8.72 -12.24 -3.06
CA MET A 1 8.78 -13.67 -2.67
C MET A 1 8.42 -14.50 -3.89
N TYR A 2 9.40 -15.17 -4.53
CA TYR A 2 9.11 -15.99 -5.71
C TYR A 2 8.68 -17.39 -5.29
N TRP A 3 7.44 -17.74 -5.57
CA TRP A 3 6.92 -19.09 -5.33
C TRP A 3 7.21 -19.96 -6.56
N TYR A 4 7.96 -21.05 -6.38
CA TYR A 4 8.25 -22.02 -7.42
C TYR A 4 7.43 -23.29 -7.13
N PHE A 5 6.49 -23.61 -8.00
CA PHE A 5 5.77 -24.89 -7.96
C PHE A 5 6.39 -25.83 -8.99
N PRO A 6 6.65 -27.11 -8.65
CA PRO A 6 7.10 -28.09 -9.62
C PRO A 6 6.07 -28.23 -10.76
N TYR A 7 6.54 -28.59 -11.95
CA TYR A 7 5.68 -28.84 -13.11
C TYR A 7 4.67 -29.95 -12.76
N THR A 8 3.39 -29.60 -12.66
CA THR A 8 2.31 -30.56 -12.41
C THR A 8 1.85 -31.14 -13.74
N ASP A 9 2.03 -32.45 -13.94
CA ASP A 9 1.56 -33.23 -15.12
C ASP A 9 0.01 -33.34 -15.22
N SER A 10 -0.72 -32.36 -14.70
CA SER A 10 -2.17 -32.34 -14.76
C SER A 10 -2.64 -30.89 -14.80
N GLU A 11 -3.07 -30.45 -15.97
CA GLU A 11 -3.72 -29.16 -16.25
C GLU A 11 -4.99 -28.89 -15.41
N ARG A 12 -5.30 -29.74 -14.41
CA ARG A 12 -6.50 -29.73 -13.56
C ARG A 12 -6.28 -30.20 -12.10
N ALA A 13 -5.05 -30.32 -11.60
CA ALA A 13 -4.87 -30.65 -10.19
C ALA A 13 -5.10 -29.42 -9.30
N SER A 14 -5.97 -29.58 -8.30
CA SER A 14 -6.15 -28.60 -7.21
C SER A 14 -5.28 -29.00 -6.03
N HIS A 15 -4.56 -28.04 -5.47
CA HIS A 15 -3.71 -28.22 -4.29
C HIS A 15 -4.14 -27.28 -3.16
N THR A 16 -4.25 -27.83 -1.96
CA THR A 16 -4.58 -27.06 -0.76
C THR A 16 -3.34 -26.92 0.11
N TYR A 17 -2.99 -25.68 0.42
CA TYR A 17 -1.91 -25.35 1.34
C TYR A 17 -2.49 -24.75 2.62
N VAL A 18 -2.07 -25.26 3.77
CA VAL A 18 -2.48 -24.75 5.09
C VAL A 18 -1.24 -24.26 5.83
N ILE A 19 -1.20 -22.97 6.12
CA ILE A 19 -0.10 -22.32 6.83
C ILE A 19 -0.62 -21.86 8.19
N ARG A 20 0.02 -22.31 9.28
CA ARG A 20 -0.29 -21.92 10.65
C ARG A 20 0.94 -21.34 11.33
N TYR A 21 0.79 -20.19 11.94
CA TYR A 21 1.86 -19.49 12.63
C TYR A 21 1.34 -18.75 13.86
N LEU A 22 2.24 -18.40 14.78
CA LEU A 22 1.96 -17.58 15.95
C LEU A 22 2.72 -16.26 15.83
N ILE A 23 2.02 -15.14 15.91
CA ILE A 23 2.61 -13.80 15.94
C ILE A 23 2.68 -13.33 17.39
N LYS A 24 3.85 -12.86 17.81
CA LYS A 24 4.04 -12.20 19.11
C LYS A 24 4.07 -10.69 18.91
N GLY A 25 3.22 -9.96 19.64
CA GLY A 25 3.13 -8.50 19.54
C GLY A 25 2.53 -8.01 18.23
N GLY A 26 1.60 -8.76 17.61
CA GLY A 26 0.93 -8.34 16.37
C GLY A 26 -0.23 -7.35 16.58
N LEU A 27 -0.56 -7.03 17.83
CA LEU A 27 -1.61 -6.10 18.21
C LEU A 27 -1.00 -4.71 18.43
N ARG A 28 -1.61 -3.68 17.85
CA ARG A 28 -1.32 -2.29 18.19
C ARG A 28 -2.13 -1.92 19.42
N ILE A 29 -1.47 -1.30 20.39
CA ILE A 29 -2.07 -0.90 21.66
C ILE A 29 -2.13 0.62 21.70
N TYR A 30 -3.33 1.16 21.84
CA TYR A 30 -3.59 2.58 22.00
C TYR A 30 -4.60 2.80 23.12
N ASP A 31 -4.54 3.97 23.76
CA ASP A 31 -5.46 4.33 24.86
C ASP A 31 -6.93 4.37 24.42
N ASP A 32 -7.17 4.63 23.13
CA ASP A 32 -8.50 4.75 22.54
C ASP A 32 -9.00 3.44 21.89
N GLY A 33 -8.22 2.37 21.95
CA GLY A 33 -8.61 1.03 21.50
C GLY A 33 -7.44 0.20 20.98
N ASP A 34 -7.53 -1.11 21.22
CA ASP A 34 -6.57 -2.06 20.68
C ASP A 34 -6.93 -2.43 19.25
N GLN A 35 -5.92 -2.61 18.40
CA GLN A 35 -6.15 -2.76 16.97
C GLN A 35 -5.32 -3.89 16.36
N VAL A 36 -6.03 -4.80 15.68
CA VAL A 36 -5.42 -5.70 14.69
C VAL A 36 -5.50 -5.01 13.34
N TRP A 37 -4.36 -4.85 12.69
CA TRP A 37 -4.33 -4.36 11.32
C TRP A 37 -3.36 -5.20 10.50
N TRP A 38 -3.95 -5.94 9.57
CA TRP A 38 -3.34 -7.08 8.92
C TRP A 38 -3.47 -6.98 7.41
N LYS A 39 -2.34 -7.15 6.71
CA LYS A 39 -2.28 -7.27 5.25
C LYS A 39 -2.45 -8.75 4.90
N ALA A 40 -3.69 -9.16 4.63
CA ALA A 40 -4.03 -10.55 4.34
C ALA A 40 -3.49 -11.00 2.97
N ILE A 41 -3.56 -10.11 1.97
CA ILE A 41 -2.94 -10.31 0.66
C ILE A 41 -2.04 -9.12 0.37
N GLY A 42 -0.76 -9.38 0.15
CA GLY A 42 0.19 -8.36 -0.25
C GLY A 42 0.18 -8.10 -1.75
N ALA A 43 0.53 -6.89 -2.17
CA ALA A 43 0.70 -6.53 -3.57
C ALA A 43 1.83 -7.30 -4.30
N ASP A 44 2.66 -8.07 -3.59
CA ASP A 44 3.71 -8.91 -4.21
C ASP A 44 3.16 -10.26 -4.68
N HIS A 45 2.23 -10.22 -5.63
CA HIS A 45 1.69 -11.38 -6.32
C HIS A 45 1.33 -11.02 -7.77
N ASN A 46 1.57 -11.93 -8.70
CA ASN A 46 1.46 -11.70 -10.15
C ASN A 46 0.30 -12.48 -10.81
N PHE A 47 -0.66 -12.93 -10.01
CA PHE A 47 -1.84 -13.68 -10.43
C PHE A 47 -3.07 -13.11 -9.72
N PRO A 48 -4.30 -13.25 -10.25
CA PRO A 48 -5.49 -12.81 -9.54
C PRO A 48 -5.86 -13.77 -8.39
N VAL A 49 -6.50 -13.23 -7.34
CA VAL A 49 -7.14 -14.02 -6.29
C VAL A 49 -8.65 -13.93 -6.45
N VAL A 50 -9.27 -15.05 -6.82
CA VAL A 50 -10.70 -15.12 -7.16
C VAL A 50 -11.59 -14.82 -5.95
N ASN A 51 -11.29 -15.43 -4.80
CA ASN A 51 -12.03 -15.24 -3.56
C ASN A 51 -11.07 -15.24 -2.37
N SER A 52 -11.31 -14.34 -1.43
CA SER A 52 -10.59 -14.23 -0.17
C SER A 52 -11.56 -13.98 0.97
N GLN A 53 -11.40 -14.71 2.07
CA GLN A 53 -12.14 -14.49 3.30
C GLN A 53 -11.14 -14.35 4.45
N VAL A 54 -11.29 -13.27 5.22
CA VAL A 54 -10.53 -13.04 6.45
C VAL A 54 -11.50 -13.05 7.61
N THR A 55 -11.26 -13.94 8.56
CA THR A 55 -12.04 -14.03 9.80
C THR A 55 -11.17 -13.53 10.95
N VAL A 56 -11.69 -12.57 11.71
CA VAL A 56 -11.06 -12.04 12.91
C VAL A 56 -11.90 -12.46 14.11
N GLU A 57 -11.30 -13.28 14.97
CA GLU A 57 -11.88 -13.67 16.26
C GLU A 57 -11.35 -12.74 17.35
N LEU A 58 -12.27 -12.08 18.04
CA LEU A 58 -11.97 -11.11 19.09
C LEU A 58 -11.82 -11.81 20.46
N PRO A 59 -11.02 -11.22 21.37
CA PRO A 59 -10.77 -11.78 22.70
C PRO A 59 -11.96 -11.67 23.67
N GLY A 60 -13.09 -11.13 23.21
CA GLY A 60 -14.31 -10.92 24.00
C GLY A 60 -15.50 -10.63 23.09
N GLU A 61 -16.65 -10.41 23.72
CA GLU A 61 -17.88 -10.02 23.04
C GLU A 61 -18.06 -8.50 23.06
N PHE A 62 -18.38 -7.93 21.92
CA PHE A 62 -18.58 -6.51 21.72
C PHE A 62 -19.83 -6.25 20.88
N THR A 63 -20.38 -5.06 21.02
CA THR A 63 -21.42 -4.56 20.12
C THR A 63 -20.78 -3.94 18.87
N GLU A 64 -21.53 -3.88 17.78
CA GLU A 64 -21.07 -3.28 16.52
C GLU A 64 -20.63 -1.82 16.71
N ALA A 65 -21.29 -1.07 17.61
CA ALA A 65 -20.92 0.32 17.94
C ALA A 65 -19.59 0.47 18.70
N GLN A 66 -19.10 -0.61 19.33
CA GLN A 66 -17.81 -0.61 20.03
C GLN A 66 -16.64 -1.00 19.13
N ILE A 67 -16.93 -1.50 17.92
CA ILE A 67 -15.92 -1.96 16.97
C ILE A 67 -15.83 -0.97 15.82
N SER A 68 -14.61 -0.70 15.38
CA SER A 68 -14.35 -0.06 14.10
C SER A 68 -13.66 -1.08 13.19
N ALA A 69 -14.31 -1.38 12.06
CA ALA A 69 -13.85 -2.36 11.09
C ALA A 69 -13.73 -1.71 9.71
N GLU A 70 -12.56 -1.83 9.10
CA GLU A 70 -12.25 -1.23 7.81
C GLU A 70 -11.44 -2.20 6.94
N ALA A 71 -11.60 -2.08 5.62
CA ALA A 71 -10.82 -2.80 4.63
C ALA A 71 -10.16 -1.81 3.67
N TYR A 72 -8.94 -2.13 3.21
CA TYR A 72 -8.19 -1.31 2.27
C TYR A 72 -7.65 -2.15 1.11
N GLY A 73 -7.42 -1.47 -0.02
CA GLY A 73 -6.98 -2.09 -1.27
C GLY A 73 -8.18 -2.68 -2.03
N ALA A 74 -8.33 -4.00 -1.97
CA ALA A 74 -9.51 -4.68 -2.52
C ALA A 74 -10.79 -4.26 -1.79
N GLN A 75 -11.88 -4.09 -2.55
CA GLN A 75 -13.20 -3.89 -1.98
C GLN A 75 -13.64 -5.17 -1.27
N ALA A 76 -14.19 -5.02 -0.07
CA ALA A 76 -14.64 -6.14 0.74
C ALA A 76 -15.96 -5.83 1.42
N ASP A 77 -16.81 -6.85 1.52
CA ASP A 77 -17.99 -6.85 2.39
C ASP A 77 -17.56 -7.21 3.81
N ILE A 78 -18.03 -6.45 4.78
CA ILE A 78 -17.72 -6.64 6.20
C ILE A 78 -18.99 -7.07 6.91
N GLN A 79 -18.91 -8.17 7.64
CA GLN A 79 -20.02 -8.72 8.41
C GLN A 79 -19.58 -9.08 9.82
N MET A 80 -20.47 -8.88 10.78
CA MET A 80 -20.28 -9.28 12.17
C MET A 80 -21.33 -10.35 12.51
N PRO A 81 -21.09 -11.63 12.17
CA PRO A 81 -22.08 -12.69 12.37
C PRO A 81 -22.44 -12.92 13.85
N ASN A 82 -21.57 -12.53 14.78
CA ASN A 82 -21.80 -12.59 16.22
C ASN A 82 -20.95 -11.54 16.96
N ALA A 83 -21.14 -11.42 18.28
CA ALA A 83 -20.49 -10.42 19.13
C ALA A 83 -18.95 -10.49 19.18
N SER A 84 -18.32 -11.58 18.73
CA SER A 84 -16.87 -11.81 18.86
C SER A 84 -16.17 -12.10 17.53
N THR A 85 -16.89 -12.07 16.40
CA THR A 85 -16.34 -12.48 15.10
C THR A 85 -16.65 -11.45 14.03
N LEU A 86 -15.62 -11.02 13.29
CA LEU A 86 -15.78 -10.28 12.05
C LEU A 86 -15.33 -11.11 10.85
N VAL A 87 -16.05 -10.98 9.74
CA VAL A 87 -15.75 -11.63 8.47
C VAL A 87 -15.64 -10.56 7.39
N PHE A 88 -14.52 -10.58 6.68
CA PHE A 88 -14.26 -9.74 5.53
C PHE A 88 -14.20 -10.62 4.29
N ALA A 89 -15.07 -10.38 3.32
CA ALA A 89 -15.14 -11.15 2.08
C ALA A 89 -14.79 -10.25 0.88
N ALA A 90 -13.79 -10.65 0.12
CA ALA A 90 -13.35 -9.96 -1.09
C ALA A 90 -13.28 -10.94 -2.26
N SER A 91 -13.64 -10.47 -3.45
CA SER A 91 -13.60 -11.24 -4.70
C SER A 91 -12.83 -10.48 -5.77
N ASP A 92 -12.34 -11.21 -6.77
CA ASP A 92 -11.68 -10.67 -7.97
C ASP A 92 -10.53 -9.68 -7.67
N ILE A 93 -9.69 -10.03 -6.70
CA ILE A 93 -8.53 -9.23 -6.34
C ILE A 93 -7.50 -9.37 -7.47
N SER A 94 -7.21 -8.24 -8.11
CA SER A 94 -6.33 -8.21 -9.27
C SER A 94 -4.88 -8.53 -8.88
N ALA A 95 -4.09 -9.00 -9.85
CA ALA A 95 -2.64 -9.10 -9.65
C ALA A 95 -2.09 -7.76 -9.15
N GLN A 96 -1.17 -7.83 -8.19
CA GLN A 96 -0.56 -6.68 -7.53
C GLN A 96 -1.49 -5.80 -6.68
N GLN A 97 -2.77 -6.19 -6.51
CA GLN A 97 -3.70 -5.50 -5.63
C GLN A 97 -3.64 -6.08 -4.21
N GLU A 98 -3.39 -5.23 -3.22
CA GLU A 98 -3.41 -5.66 -1.83
C GLU A 98 -4.81 -5.78 -1.24
N PHE A 99 -4.93 -6.56 -0.18
CA PHE A 99 -6.11 -6.63 0.66
C PHE A 99 -5.70 -6.58 2.12
N GLU A 100 -6.11 -5.52 2.80
CA GLU A 100 -5.86 -5.30 4.22
C GLU A 100 -7.17 -5.21 4.99
N VAL A 101 -7.13 -5.69 6.24
CA VAL A 101 -8.23 -5.53 7.20
C VAL A 101 -7.72 -4.85 8.45
N ARG A 102 -8.56 -3.99 9.01
CA ARG A 102 -8.31 -3.29 10.27
C ARG A 102 -9.53 -3.49 11.16
N VAL A 103 -9.29 -4.00 12.36
CA VAL A 103 -10.29 -4.15 13.41
C VAL A 103 -9.76 -3.51 14.67
N LYS A 104 -10.49 -2.51 15.17
CA LYS A 104 -10.24 -1.84 16.44
C LYS A 104 -11.37 -2.15 17.42
N PHE A 105 -11.00 -2.50 18.64
CA PHE A 105 -11.93 -2.85 19.72
C PHE A 105 -11.50 -2.14 21.02
N PRO A 106 -12.38 -2.06 22.04
CA PRO A 106 -12.09 -1.36 23.29
C PRO A 106 -10.79 -1.84 23.96
N HIS A 107 -9.99 -0.88 24.42
CA HIS A 107 -8.74 -1.15 25.14
C HIS A 107 -9.00 -1.85 26.48
N GLY A 108 -8.01 -2.61 26.94
CA GLY A 108 -7.99 -3.20 28.28
C GLY A 108 -8.56 -4.62 28.35
N VAL A 109 -9.08 -5.16 27.24
CA VAL A 109 -9.50 -6.56 27.14
C VAL A 109 -8.28 -7.47 27.00
N VAL A 110 -7.27 -7.02 26.26
CA VAL A 110 -5.99 -7.71 26.15
C VAL A 110 -4.98 -7.04 27.08
N GLN A 111 -4.44 -7.80 28.02
CA GLN A 111 -3.34 -7.32 28.87
C GLN A 111 -2.03 -7.38 28.09
N ALA A 112 -1.78 -6.36 27.28
CA ALA A 112 -0.56 -6.21 26.50
C ALA A 112 0.02 -4.80 26.69
N GLN A 113 1.33 -4.69 26.45
CA GLN A 113 2.02 -3.41 26.34
C GLN A 113 2.25 -3.11 24.85
N PRO A 114 2.33 -1.82 24.45
CA PRO A 114 2.70 -1.44 23.10
C PRO A 114 4.01 -2.15 22.69
N PRO A 115 4.02 -2.90 21.57
CA PRO A 115 5.22 -3.59 21.14
C PRO A 115 6.28 -2.60 20.62
N LEU A 116 7.56 -2.97 20.73
CA LEU A 116 8.69 -2.10 20.37
C LEU A 116 8.64 -1.59 18.92
N TRP A 117 8.15 -2.42 17.99
CA TRP A 117 8.03 -2.04 16.58
C TRP A 117 6.97 -0.96 16.36
N GLN A 118 5.96 -0.86 17.23
CA GLN A 118 4.85 0.10 17.07
C GLN A 118 5.39 1.52 17.14
N ALA A 119 6.26 1.84 18.11
CA ALA A 119 6.86 3.17 18.24
C ALA A 119 7.64 3.57 16.97
N GLN A 120 8.34 2.62 16.35
CA GLN A 120 9.05 2.86 15.10
C GLN A 120 8.08 3.07 13.93
N ASP A 121 7.06 2.23 13.76
CA ASP A 121 6.05 2.36 12.69
C ASP A 121 5.28 3.68 12.80
N ASP A 122 4.82 4.02 14.00
CA ASP A 122 4.08 5.26 14.29
C ASP A 122 4.93 6.50 13.96
N SER A 123 6.22 6.49 14.30
CA SER A 123 7.14 7.59 13.96
C SER A 123 7.30 7.77 12.45
N GLN A 124 7.41 6.66 11.69
CA GLN A 124 7.55 6.71 10.23
C GLN A 124 6.28 7.22 9.57
N ARG A 125 5.11 6.85 10.10
CA ARG A 125 3.81 7.32 9.61
C ARG A 125 3.61 8.80 9.89
N ALA A 126 3.88 9.25 11.11
CA ALA A 126 3.79 10.66 11.49
C ALA A 126 4.66 11.55 10.60
N LEU A 127 5.88 11.11 10.27
CA LEU A 127 6.77 11.82 9.34
C LEU A 127 6.19 11.87 7.92
N LYS A 128 5.65 10.76 7.40
CA LYS A 128 5.02 10.71 6.08
C LYS A 128 3.80 11.61 5.99
N GLU A 129 2.93 11.60 6.99
CA GLU A 129 1.72 12.43 7.02
C GLU A 129 2.06 13.92 7.15
N THR A 130 3.07 14.25 7.96
CA THR A 130 3.48 15.65 8.19
C THR A 130 4.19 16.25 6.98
N TYR A 131 5.09 15.50 6.33
CA TYR A 131 5.96 16.04 5.29
C TYR A 131 5.61 15.60 3.86
N GLY A 132 4.82 14.54 3.69
CA GLY A 132 4.38 14.05 2.38
C GLY A 132 3.76 15.15 1.51
N PRO A 133 2.76 15.89 2.00
CA PRO A 133 2.15 16.99 1.25
C PRO A 133 3.13 18.10 0.86
N VAL A 134 4.11 18.39 1.71
CA VAL A 134 5.13 19.43 1.45
C VAL A 134 6.05 19.01 0.32
N PHE A 135 6.50 17.76 0.31
CA PHE A 135 7.32 17.23 -0.78
C PHE A 135 6.54 17.18 -2.09
N ASP A 136 5.28 16.72 -2.09
CA ASP A 136 4.43 16.67 -3.28
C ASP A 136 4.23 18.06 -3.90
N LEU A 137 3.92 19.06 -3.07
CA LEU A 137 3.80 20.46 -3.52
C LEU A 137 5.14 21.01 -4.03
N GLY A 138 6.25 20.69 -3.36
CA GLY A 138 7.59 21.09 -3.79
C GLY A 138 7.97 20.51 -5.15
N PHE A 139 7.71 19.23 -5.38
CA PHE A 139 7.96 18.57 -6.67
C PHE A 139 7.03 19.09 -7.78
N LEU A 140 5.76 19.34 -7.46
CA LEU A 140 4.82 19.94 -8.42
C LEU A 140 5.28 21.34 -8.83
N PHE A 141 5.70 22.17 -7.87
CA PHE A 141 6.21 23.51 -8.14
C PHE A 141 7.52 23.49 -8.95
N LEU A 142 8.45 22.59 -8.60
CA LEU A 142 9.69 22.39 -9.36
C LEU A 142 9.40 21.92 -10.80
N GLY A 143 8.45 21.01 -10.98
CA GLY A 143 7.99 20.56 -12.30
C GLY A 143 7.42 21.71 -13.14
N LEU A 144 6.60 22.59 -12.54
CA LEU A 144 6.10 23.79 -13.21
C LEU A 144 7.24 24.74 -13.60
N ILE A 145 8.23 24.97 -12.72
CA ILE A 145 9.41 25.80 -13.04
C ILE A 145 10.17 25.22 -14.23
N LEU A 146 10.39 23.91 -14.29
CA LEU A 146 11.10 23.28 -15.41
C LEU A 146 10.30 23.39 -16.72
N LEU A 147 8.99 23.19 -16.68
CA LEU A 147 8.10 23.35 -17.84
C LEU A 147 8.10 24.77 -18.40
N PHE A 148 7.95 25.79 -17.54
CA PHE A 148 7.88 27.20 -17.98
C PHE A 148 9.27 27.84 -18.18
N GLY A 149 10.27 27.40 -17.42
CA GLY A 149 11.66 27.87 -17.51
C GLY A 149 12.36 27.41 -18.79
N GLY A 150 12.08 26.19 -19.25
CA GLY A 150 12.61 25.66 -20.51
C GLY A 150 12.08 26.38 -21.76
N TYR A 151 10.86 26.93 -21.70
CA TYR A 151 10.23 27.61 -22.83
C TYR A 151 10.95 28.91 -23.24
N ARG A 152 11.54 29.63 -22.28
CA ARG A 152 12.25 30.90 -22.55
C ARG A 152 13.63 30.73 -23.20
N PHE A 153 14.23 29.54 -23.16
CA PHE A 153 15.57 29.33 -23.71
C PHE A 153 15.57 28.99 -25.22
N ARG A 154 14.41 28.66 -25.80
CA ARG A 154 14.30 28.26 -27.21
C ARG A 154 14.22 29.42 -28.22
N GLN A 155 14.06 30.66 -27.75
CA GLN A 155 14.10 31.84 -28.63
C GLN A 155 15.49 32.50 -28.61
N ARG A 156 16.53 31.81 -29.08
CA ARG A 156 17.74 32.49 -29.56
C ARG A 156 17.57 32.77 -31.06
N PRO A 157 17.50 34.03 -31.50
CA PRO A 157 17.36 34.34 -32.92
C PRO A 157 18.59 33.84 -33.69
N TYR A 158 18.33 33.18 -34.82
CA TYR A 158 19.33 32.67 -35.75
C TYR A 158 20.14 33.85 -36.31
N PHE A 159 21.41 33.97 -35.93
CA PHE A 159 22.30 35.01 -36.46
C PHE A 159 22.84 34.52 -37.81
N PRO A 160 22.53 35.15 -38.96
CA PRO A 160 23.05 34.66 -40.24
C PRO A 160 24.54 34.97 -40.38
N LEU A 161 25.35 33.92 -40.62
CA LEU A 161 26.76 34.07 -40.97
C LEU A 161 26.90 34.78 -42.32
N LYS A 162 27.54 35.96 -42.29
CA LYS A 162 27.95 36.72 -43.48
C LYS A 162 28.97 35.91 -44.27
N ARG A 163 28.58 35.36 -45.43
CA ARG A 163 29.47 34.67 -46.37
C ARG A 163 30.56 35.65 -46.85
N ARG A 164 31.84 35.29 -46.70
CA ARG A 164 32.95 35.99 -47.34
C ARG A 164 33.11 35.51 -48.79
N PRO A 165 33.37 36.37 -49.77
CA PRO A 165 33.60 35.95 -51.15
C PRO A 165 34.98 35.31 -51.31
N HIS A 166 35.03 34.22 -52.09
CA HIS A 166 36.25 33.53 -52.51
C HIS A 166 37.06 34.42 -53.46
N CYS A 167 38.33 34.67 -53.14
CA CYS A 167 39.29 35.24 -54.08
C CYS A 167 39.82 34.14 -55.00
N LEU A 168 39.78 34.37 -56.32
CA LEU A 168 40.46 33.59 -57.34
C LEU A 168 41.98 33.70 -57.18
N TYR A 169 42.70 32.60 -57.38
CA TYR A 169 44.15 32.59 -57.62
C TYR A 169 44.42 32.45 -59.13
N PRO A 170 45.39 33.18 -59.71
CA PRO A 170 45.89 32.90 -61.05
C PRO A 170 47.18 32.07 -61.01
N LEU A 171 47.22 31.01 -61.81
CA LEU A 171 48.18 30.68 -62.88
C LEU A 171 48.17 29.17 -63.12
#